data_AF-A0A3D2CIB4-F1
#
_entry.id   AF-A0A3D2CIB4-F1
#
_cell.length_a   1.000
_cell.length_b   1.000
_cell.length_c   1.000
_cell.angle_alpha   90.00
_cell.angle_beta   90.00
_cell.angle_gamma   90.00
#
_symmetry.space_group_name_H-M   'P 1'
#
loop_
_entity.id
_entity.type
_entity.pdbx_description
1 polymer ?
#
loop_
_entity_poly.entity_id
_entity_poly.type
_entity_poly.pdbx_seq_one_letter_code
_entity_poly.pdbx_strand_id
1 'polypeptide(L)'
;MSVFQKPFVNSAISWFFLGYFLILFAERAQSLVRIGRNSFGELYKSGFDGYVDTLSMLSLLSAAVLLLFFCRGFWPSLTHPEVQPDYSMLTITAGVLLVSGMVHTENTVAPIQFAAYGMLIVAMVLRALQLSSGTGSRFTLWYSLIFLTVFSMAIPVMYRSEISNATLFHIIEAAVSLLLVICFTWMLRDLFLGQGSDLLRWVPMILAAAGDAVILAMRWQESVNTFVLIFLIASLVLFAAGKILFALIR
;
A
#
# COMPACT_ATOMS: atom_id res chain seq x y z
N MET A 1 26.71 22.75 8.73
CA MET A 1 26.82 21.47 7.99
C MET A 1 25.70 20.55 8.49
N SER A 2 24.66 20.30 7.68
CA SER A 2 23.80 19.08 7.72
C SER A 2 22.73 19.16 6.62
N VAL A 3 23.20 19.51 5.42
CA VAL A 3 22.50 19.34 4.16
C VAL A 3 22.65 17.87 3.80
N PHE A 4 21.78 16.99 4.29
CA PHE A 4 21.46 15.83 3.44
C PHE A 4 20.95 16.45 2.15
N GLN A 5 21.77 16.40 1.09
CA GLN A 5 21.56 17.09 -0.16
C GLN A 5 20.14 16.80 -0.65
N LYS A 6 19.23 17.77 -0.50
CA LYS A 6 17.84 17.68 -0.97
C LYS A 6 17.74 17.08 -2.38
N PRO A 7 18.66 17.37 -3.32
CA PRO A 7 18.66 16.72 -4.63
C PRO A 7 18.89 15.21 -4.55
N PHE A 8 19.91 14.76 -3.81
CA PHE A 8 20.27 13.34 -3.69
C PHE A 8 19.15 12.51 -3.05
N VAL A 9 18.46 13.08 -2.05
CA VAL A 9 17.32 12.42 -1.40
C VAL A 9 16.13 12.25 -2.37
N ASN A 10 15.87 13.22 -3.26
CA ASN A 10 14.81 13.09 -4.26
C ASN A 10 15.07 11.96 -5.26
N SER A 11 16.33 11.85 -5.73
CA SER A 11 16.76 10.76 -6.60
C SER A 11 16.66 9.41 -5.88
N ALA A 12 17.14 9.32 -4.64
CA ALA A 12 17.03 8.11 -3.82
C ALA A 12 15.56 7.67 -3.65
N ILE A 13 14.66 8.59 -3.28
CA ILE A 13 13.22 8.32 -3.19
C ILE A 13 12.69 7.76 -4.51
N SER A 14 13.06 8.37 -5.64
CA SER A 14 12.64 7.92 -6.98
C SER A 14 13.12 6.50 -7.28
N TRP A 15 14.36 6.16 -6.92
CA TRP A 15 14.90 4.80 -7.04
C TRP A 15 14.16 3.79 -6.18
N PHE A 16 13.76 4.17 -4.96
CA PHE A 16 12.94 3.29 -4.12
C PHE A 16 11.54 3.07 -4.68
N PHE A 17 10.90 4.10 -5.25
CA PHE A 17 9.65 3.92 -6.00
C PHE A 17 9.84 3.03 -7.23
N LEU A 18 10.93 3.19 -7.98
CA LEU A 18 11.24 2.33 -9.11
C LEU A 18 11.39 0.88 -8.66
N GLY A 19 12.11 0.64 -7.56
CA GLY A 19 12.25 -0.69 -6.95
C GLY A 19 10.89 -1.28 -6.56
N TYR A 20 10.04 -0.51 -5.89
CA TYR A 20 8.66 -0.93 -5.58
C TYR A 20 7.90 -1.33 -6.85
N PHE A 21 7.89 -0.47 -7.87
CA PHE A 21 7.18 -0.72 -9.12
C PHE A 21 7.72 -1.96 -9.84
N LEU A 22 9.03 -2.07 -10.04
CA LEU A 22 9.63 -3.18 -10.78
C LEU A 22 9.43 -4.52 -10.06
N ILE A 23 9.68 -4.58 -8.75
CA ILE A 23 9.58 -5.83 -7.99
C ILE A 23 8.13 -6.31 -7.97
N LEU A 24 7.19 -5.44 -7.60
CA LEU A 24 5.78 -5.82 -7.52
C LEU A 24 5.20 -6.10 -8.90
N PHE A 25 5.47 -5.26 -9.91
CA PHE A 25 4.99 -5.49 -11.27
C PHE A 25 5.53 -6.79 -11.85
N ALA A 26 6.83 -7.07 -11.72
CA ALA A 26 7.44 -8.28 -12.27
C ALA A 26 6.90 -9.54 -11.59
N GLU A 27 6.71 -9.52 -10.27
CA GLU A 27 6.17 -10.66 -9.54
C GLU A 27 4.70 -10.92 -9.93
N ARG A 28 3.86 -9.87 -10.01
CA ARG A 28 2.46 -10.00 -10.46
C ARG A 28 2.37 -10.46 -11.92
N ALA A 29 3.17 -9.89 -12.82
CA ALA A 29 3.20 -10.26 -14.22
C ALA A 29 3.67 -11.71 -14.41
N GLN A 30 4.73 -12.12 -13.70
CA GLN A 30 5.20 -13.52 -13.71
C GLN A 30 4.10 -14.47 -13.24
N SER A 31 3.35 -14.10 -12.21
CA SER A 31 2.27 -14.92 -11.67
C SER A 31 1.18 -15.16 -12.72
N LEU A 32 0.70 -14.09 -13.36
CA LEU A 32 -0.30 -14.16 -14.43
C LEU A 32 0.18 -14.94 -15.66
N VAL A 33 1.43 -14.72 -16.09
CA VAL A 33 2.01 -15.43 -17.25
C VAL A 33 2.10 -16.93 -17.00
N ARG A 34 2.41 -17.37 -15.76
CA ARG A 34 2.46 -18.81 -15.45
C ARG A 34 1.07 -19.45 -15.52
N ILE A 35 0.04 -18.77 -15.02
CA ILE A 35 -1.36 -19.26 -15.10
C ILE A 35 -1.79 -19.35 -16.57
N GLY A 36 -1.56 -18.30 -17.35
CA GLY A 36 -1.92 -18.28 -18.77
C GLY A 36 -1.14 -19.28 -19.64
N ARG A 37 0.09 -19.66 -19.26
CA ARG A 37 0.91 -20.63 -19.98
C ARG A 37 0.39 -22.07 -19.84
N ASN A 38 -0.26 -22.40 -18.73
CA ASN A 38 -0.83 -23.72 -18.52
C ASN A 38 -2.13 -23.89 -19.32
N SER A 39 -3.08 -22.96 -19.20
CA SER A 39 -4.27 -22.88 -20.06
C SER A 39 -5.02 -21.57 -19.81
N PHE A 40 -5.58 -20.96 -20.85
CA PHE A 40 -6.49 -19.81 -20.69
C PHE A 40 -7.75 -20.15 -19.86
N GLY A 41 -8.12 -21.43 -19.79
CA GLY A 41 -9.20 -21.89 -18.92
C GLY A 41 -8.85 -21.89 -17.43
N GLU A 42 -7.57 -21.88 -17.07
CA GLU A 42 -7.13 -21.81 -15.66
C GLU A 42 -7.29 -20.39 -15.07
N LEU A 43 -7.19 -19.34 -15.90
CA LEU A 43 -7.44 -17.94 -15.51
C LEU A 43 -8.88 -17.70 -15.00
N TYR A 44 -9.83 -18.51 -15.48
CA TYR A 44 -11.26 -18.36 -15.17
C TYR A 44 -11.86 -19.66 -14.61
N LYS A 45 -11.03 -20.47 -13.93
CA LYS A 45 -11.45 -21.76 -13.36
C LYS A 45 -12.61 -21.61 -12.38
N SER A 46 -12.64 -20.52 -11.62
CA SER A 46 -13.76 -20.12 -10.78
C SER A 46 -14.03 -18.62 -10.91
N GLY A 47 -15.22 -18.18 -10.46
CA GLY A 47 -15.56 -16.75 -10.44
C GLY A 47 -14.60 -15.91 -9.56
N PHE A 48 -14.01 -16.53 -8.53
CA PHE A 48 -12.98 -15.88 -7.70
C PHE A 48 -11.68 -15.70 -8.49
N ASP A 49 -11.18 -16.74 -9.15
CA ASP A 49 -9.91 -16.65 -9.92
C ASP A 49 -10.02 -15.64 -11.05
N GLY A 50 -11.15 -15.67 -11.77
CA GLY A 50 -11.43 -14.71 -12.83
C GLY A 50 -11.44 -13.26 -12.34
N TYR A 51 -11.99 -13.01 -11.14
CA TYR A 51 -11.95 -11.69 -10.51
C TYR A 51 -10.52 -11.28 -10.16
N VAL A 52 -9.78 -12.15 -9.45
CA VAL A 52 -8.40 -11.92 -9.00
C VAL A 52 -7.47 -11.60 -10.18
N ASP A 53 -7.55 -12.40 -11.24
CA ASP A 53 -6.68 -12.27 -12.40
C ASP A 53 -7.04 -11.03 -13.23
N THR A 54 -8.34 -10.77 -13.43
CA THR A 54 -8.80 -9.56 -14.14
C THR A 54 -8.41 -8.28 -13.40
N LEU A 55 -8.59 -8.26 -12.07
CA LEU A 55 -8.20 -7.12 -11.24
C LEU A 55 -6.69 -6.90 -11.30
N SER A 56 -5.91 -7.97 -11.24
CA SER A 56 -4.45 -7.92 -11.34
C SER A 56 -3.98 -7.40 -12.69
N MET A 57 -4.57 -7.87 -13.80
CA MET A 57 -4.28 -7.36 -15.15
C MET A 57 -4.62 -5.87 -15.28
N LEU A 58 -5.81 -5.47 -14.83
CA LEU A 58 -6.27 -4.07 -14.90
C LEU A 58 -5.37 -3.15 -14.07
N SER A 59 -5.00 -3.57 -12.86
CA SER A 59 -4.09 -2.87 -11.97
C SER A 59 -2.72 -2.68 -12.62
N LEU A 60 -2.12 -3.73 -13.20
CA LEU A 60 -0.83 -3.64 -13.87
C LEU A 60 -0.87 -2.71 -15.08
N LEU A 61 -1.88 -2.85 -15.93
CA LEU A 61 -2.05 -2.00 -17.12
C LEU A 61 -2.24 -0.54 -16.72
N SER A 62 -3.08 -0.28 -15.73
CA SER A 62 -3.33 1.07 -15.22
C SER A 62 -2.07 1.68 -14.60
N ALA A 63 -1.33 0.92 -13.80
CA ALA A 63 -0.05 1.36 -13.23
C ALA A 63 0.99 1.67 -14.32
N ALA A 64 1.09 0.84 -15.36
CA ALA A 64 2.00 1.09 -16.49
C ALA A 64 1.63 2.36 -17.26
N VAL A 65 0.34 2.56 -17.55
CA VAL A 65 -0.16 3.78 -18.21
C VAL A 65 0.11 5.02 -17.37
N LEU A 66 -0.18 4.98 -16.07
CA LEU A 66 0.09 6.09 -15.16
C LEU A 66 1.59 6.41 -15.10
N LEU A 67 2.45 5.41 -14.95
CA LEU A 67 3.89 5.59 -14.84
C LEU A 67 4.53 6.13 -16.14
N LEU A 68 4.07 5.66 -17.31
CA LEU A 68 4.62 6.07 -18.60
C LEU A 68 4.12 7.45 -19.06
N PHE A 69 2.83 7.74 -18.88
CA PHE A 69 2.21 8.92 -19.47
C PHE A 69 1.98 10.08 -18.49
N PHE A 70 1.70 9.78 -17.22
CA PHE A 70 1.30 10.76 -16.21
C PHE A 70 2.43 11.10 -15.23
N CYS A 71 3.37 10.18 -14.98
CA CYS A 71 4.57 10.43 -14.18
C CYS A 71 5.77 10.91 -15.01
N ARG A 72 5.59 11.87 -15.94
CA ARG A 72 6.67 12.30 -16.86
C ARG A 72 7.93 12.81 -16.15
N GLY A 73 7.76 13.48 -14.99
CA GLY A 73 8.87 13.99 -14.18
C GLY A 73 9.62 12.93 -13.37
N PHE A 74 9.10 11.68 -13.31
CA PHE A 74 9.72 10.58 -12.57
C PHE A 74 10.98 10.04 -13.25
N TRP A 75 10.95 9.85 -14.56
CA TRP A 75 12.11 9.28 -15.27
C TRP A 75 13.35 10.17 -15.19
N PRO A 76 13.24 11.50 -15.38
CA PRO A 76 14.37 12.40 -15.17
C PRO A 76 14.81 12.49 -13.72
N SER A 77 13.91 12.34 -12.73
CA SER A 77 14.29 12.44 -11.31
C SER A 77 15.18 11.29 -10.83
N LEU A 78 15.25 10.17 -11.57
CA LEU A 78 16.17 9.07 -11.29
C LEU A 78 17.64 9.47 -11.50
N THR A 79 17.93 10.22 -12.58
CA THR A 79 19.28 10.58 -13.00
C THR A 79 19.64 12.04 -12.71
N HIS A 80 18.65 12.92 -12.58
CA HIS A 80 18.80 14.34 -12.30
C HIS A 80 18.25 14.67 -10.91
N PRO A 81 19.12 14.76 -9.89
CA PRO A 81 18.72 15.00 -8.50
C PRO A 81 17.92 16.30 -8.29
N GLU A 82 18.11 17.28 -9.16
CA GLU A 82 17.45 18.59 -9.12
C GLU A 82 15.95 18.52 -9.49
N VAL A 83 15.54 17.49 -10.23
CA VAL A 83 14.14 17.33 -10.67
C VAL A 83 13.32 16.70 -9.56
N GLN A 84 12.30 17.41 -9.10
CA GLN A 84 11.33 16.84 -8.17
C GLN A 84 10.25 16.07 -8.95
N PRO A 85 10.03 14.78 -8.65
CA PRO A 85 8.95 14.03 -9.26
C PRO A 85 7.60 14.55 -8.74
N ASP A 86 6.55 14.40 -9.55
CA ASP A 86 5.19 14.61 -9.09
C ASP A 86 4.79 13.49 -8.13
N TYR A 87 5.00 13.74 -6.84
CA TYR A 87 4.69 12.81 -5.78
C TYR A 87 3.20 12.47 -5.69
N SER A 88 2.29 13.36 -6.14
CA SER A 88 0.86 13.07 -6.11
C SER A 88 0.54 11.92 -7.06
N MET A 89 0.98 12.01 -8.31
CA MET A 89 0.74 10.95 -9.29
C MET A 89 1.54 9.69 -8.97
N LEU A 90 2.75 9.85 -8.41
CA LEU A 90 3.60 8.71 -8.03
C LEU A 90 2.96 7.86 -6.93
N THR A 91 2.40 8.47 -5.89
CA THR A 91 1.71 7.72 -4.82
C THR A 91 0.39 7.12 -5.28
N ILE A 92 -0.35 7.80 -6.17
CA ILE A 92 -1.54 7.22 -6.81
C ILE A 92 -1.16 5.99 -7.63
N THR A 93 -0.10 6.07 -8.43
CA THR A 93 0.41 4.94 -9.21
C THR A 93 0.82 3.77 -8.31
N ALA A 94 1.45 4.07 -7.17
CA ALA A 94 1.78 3.05 -6.17
C ALA A 94 0.52 2.41 -5.57
N GLY A 95 -0.48 3.21 -5.22
CA GLY A 95 -1.78 2.73 -4.76
C GLY A 95 -2.52 1.86 -5.78
N VAL A 96 -2.48 2.23 -7.06
CA VAL A 96 -3.07 1.44 -8.14
C VAL A 96 -2.38 0.09 -8.26
N LEU A 97 -1.04 0.06 -8.30
CA LEU A 97 -0.29 -1.21 -8.37
C LEU A 97 -0.52 -2.08 -7.12
N LEU A 98 -0.66 -1.44 -5.96
CA LEU A 98 -0.93 -2.10 -4.69
C LEU A 98 -2.22 -2.93 -4.71
N VAL A 99 -3.23 -2.54 -5.47
CA VAL A 99 -4.48 -3.32 -5.62
C VAL A 99 -4.18 -4.75 -6.06
N SER A 100 -3.30 -4.95 -7.05
CA SER A 100 -2.87 -6.31 -7.45
C SER A 100 -2.04 -7.03 -6.40
N GLY A 101 -1.35 -6.29 -5.54
CA GLY A 101 -0.56 -6.82 -4.43
C GLY A 101 -1.43 -7.36 -3.30
N MET A 102 -2.70 -6.93 -3.20
CA MET A 102 -3.65 -7.34 -2.16
C MET A 102 -4.47 -8.56 -2.50
N VAL A 103 -4.11 -9.24 -3.59
CA VAL A 103 -4.78 -10.46 -4.01
C VAL A 103 -3.77 -11.57 -4.22
N HIS A 104 -3.95 -12.72 -3.57
CA HIS A 104 -3.09 -13.87 -3.79
C HIS A 104 -3.58 -14.70 -4.97
N THR A 105 -2.79 -14.68 -6.05
CA THR A 105 -2.86 -15.67 -7.13
C THR A 105 -2.12 -16.96 -6.73
N GLU A 106 -2.40 -18.07 -7.40
CA GLU A 106 -1.83 -19.40 -7.09
C GLU A 106 -0.29 -19.43 -7.08
N ASN A 107 0.35 -18.54 -7.84
CA ASN A 107 1.82 -18.47 -7.98
C ASN A 107 2.44 -17.23 -7.32
N THR A 108 1.76 -16.62 -6.33
CA THR A 108 2.29 -15.46 -5.60
C THR A 108 3.49 -15.83 -4.73
N VAL A 109 4.54 -15.01 -4.76
CA VAL A 109 5.71 -15.14 -3.88
C VAL A 109 5.69 -14.04 -2.81
N ALA A 110 5.07 -14.34 -1.67
CA ALA A 110 4.87 -13.37 -0.57
C ALA A 110 6.16 -12.64 -0.12
N PRO A 111 7.35 -13.30 0.02
CA PRO A 111 8.58 -12.60 0.36
C PRO A 111 8.99 -11.48 -0.62
N ILE A 112 8.72 -11.66 -1.92
CA ILE A 112 9.04 -10.67 -2.95
C ILE A 112 8.11 -9.46 -2.84
N GLN A 113 6.83 -9.69 -2.52
CA GLN A 113 5.89 -8.60 -2.24
C GLN A 113 6.35 -7.79 -1.01
N PHE A 114 6.74 -8.45 0.08
CA PHE A 114 7.29 -7.78 1.26
C PHE A 114 8.54 -6.95 0.93
N ALA A 115 9.42 -7.44 0.04
CA ALA A 115 10.56 -6.66 -0.42
C ALA A 115 10.11 -5.38 -1.15
N ALA A 116 9.10 -5.46 -2.03
CA ALA A 116 8.53 -4.28 -2.68
C ALA A 116 7.99 -3.28 -1.65
N TYR A 117 7.17 -3.72 -0.69
CA TYR A 117 6.69 -2.85 0.40
C TYR A 117 7.82 -2.20 1.19
N GLY A 118 8.90 -2.96 1.46
CA GLY A 118 10.11 -2.43 2.08
C GLY A 118 10.69 -1.24 1.31
N MET A 119 10.73 -1.31 -0.02
CA MET A 119 11.17 -0.19 -0.85
C MET A 119 10.28 1.05 -0.67
N LEU A 120 8.96 0.87 -0.63
CA LEU A 120 8.02 1.97 -0.40
C LEU A 120 8.18 2.57 1.01
N ILE A 121 8.39 1.74 2.03
CA ILE A 121 8.65 2.21 3.41
C ILE A 121 9.92 3.03 3.48
N VAL A 122 11.00 2.59 2.84
CA VAL A 122 12.24 3.37 2.80
C VAL A 122 12.03 4.71 2.10
N ALA A 123 11.26 4.75 1.00
CA ALA A 123 10.89 6.01 0.35
C ALA A 123 10.11 6.95 1.30
N MET A 124 9.17 6.41 2.08
CA MET A 124 8.42 7.18 3.09
C MET A 124 9.35 7.75 4.18
N VAL A 125 10.29 6.94 4.68
CA VAL A 125 11.28 7.36 5.70
C VAL A 125 12.17 8.48 5.16
N LEU A 126 12.69 8.34 3.95
CA LEU A 126 13.53 9.37 3.33
C LEU A 126 12.76 10.68 3.13
N ARG A 127 11.49 10.60 2.73
CA ARG A 127 10.64 11.78 2.59
C ARG A 127 10.33 12.44 3.95
N ALA A 128 10.06 11.64 4.98
CA ALA A 128 9.86 12.15 6.33
C ALA A 128 11.13 12.83 6.88
N LEU A 129 12.31 12.26 6.62
CA LEU A 129 13.60 12.87 6.96
C LEU A 129 13.76 14.24 6.29
N GLN A 130 13.47 14.32 4.98
CA GLN A 130 13.53 15.57 4.22
C GLN A 130 12.62 16.66 4.82
N LEU A 131 11.39 16.30 5.20
CA LEU A 131 10.39 17.22 5.77
C LEU A 131 10.72 17.62 7.22
N SER A 132 11.26 16.69 8.03
CA SER A 132 11.57 16.91 9.44
C SER A 132 12.60 18.03 9.68
N SER A 133 13.42 18.32 8.68
CA SER A 133 14.43 19.38 8.73
C SER A 133 13.83 20.80 8.74
N GLY A 134 12.59 20.97 8.30
CA GLY A 134 11.93 22.28 8.14
C GLY A 134 10.70 22.52 9.00
N THR A 135 10.15 21.50 9.69
CA THR A 135 8.89 21.60 10.43
C THR A 135 9.09 21.62 11.95
N GLY A 136 8.35 22.46 12.67
CA GLY A 136 8.33 22.52 14.14
C GLY A 136 7.75 21.27 14.83
N SER A 137 7.05 20.39 14.10
CA SER A 137 6.32 19.24 14.65
C SER A 137 6.94 17.89 14.27
N ARG A 138 8.28 17.77 14.34
CA ARG A 138 9.03 16.54 13.97
C ARG A 138 8.45 15.26 14.57
N PHE A 139 8.05 15.31 15.85
CA PHE A 139 7.45 14.17 16.55
C PHE A 139 6.18 13.68 15.85
N THR A 140 5.26 14.59 15.50
CA THR A 140 3.97 14.24 14.87
C THR A 140 4.14 13.61 13.49
N LEU A 141 5.15 14.05 12.73
CA LEU A 141 5.50 13.48 11.43
C LEU A 141 6.00 12.04 11.56
N TRP A 142 6.95 11.79 12.48
CA TRP A 142 7.46 10.44 12.73
C TRP A 142 6.39 9.50 13.28
N TYR A 143 5.54 10.01 14.19
CA TYR A 143 4.42 9.25 14.71
C TYR A 143 3.44 8.86 13.60
N SER A 144 3.09 9.83 12.74
CA SER A 144 2.22 9.60 11.58
C SER A 144 2.83 8.61 10.59
N LEU A 145 4.15 8.61 10.39
CA LEU A 145 4.85 7.63 9.57
C LEU A 145 4.74 6.20 10.15
N ILE A 146 4.97 6.05 11.45
CA ILE A 146 4.84 4.77 12.15
C ILE A 146 3.40 4.27 12.03
N PHE A 147 2.42 5.13 12.33
CA PHE A 147 1.01 4.81 12.17
C PHE A 147 0.68 4.38 10.74
N LEU A 148 1.10 5.13 9.72
CA LEU A 148 0.84 4.80 8.31
C LEU A 148 1.44 3.44 7.93
N THR A 149 2.64 3.13 8.43
CA THR A 149 3.31 1.85 8.18
C THR A 149 2.53 0.69 8.80
N VAL A 150 2.10 0.84 10.06
CA VAL A 150 1.31 -0.19 10.76
C VAL A 150 -0.08 -0.33 10.12
N PHE A 151 -0.73 0.77 9.75
CA PHE A 151 -2.01 0.78 9.04
C PHE A 151 -1.92 0.05 7.70
N SER A 152 -0.83 0.24 6.95
CA SER A 152 -0.65 -0.45 5.66
C SER A 152 -0.63 -1.97 5.79
N MET A 153 -0.20 -2.50 6.94
CA MET A 153 -0.16 -3.93 7.24
C MET A 153 -1.50 -4.47 7.78
N ALA A 154 -2.42 -3.59 8.16
CA ALA A 154 -3.79 -3.97 8.54
C ALA A 154 -4.69 -4.20 7.31
N ILE A 155 -4.27 -3.77 6.11
CA ILE A 155 -5.03 -3.99 4.88
C ILE A 155 -5.18 -5.51 4.64
N PRO A 156 -6.41 -6.04 4.55
CA PRO A 156 -6.63 -7.46 4.38
C PRO A 156 -6.21 -7.88 2.97
N VAL A 157 -5.47 -9.00 2.93
CA VAL A 157 -5.05 -9.63 1.68
C VAL A 157 -6.02 -10.75 1.35
N MET A 158 -6.51 -10.78 0.11
CA MET A 158 -7.49 -11.76 -0.32
C MET A 158 -6.88 -13.14 -0.48
N TYR A 159 -7.50 -14.14 0.16
CA TYR A 159 -7.15 -15.55 0.03
C TYR A 159 -8.36 -16.36 -0.45
N ARG A 160 -8.10 -17.46 -1.15
CA ARG A 160 -9.14 -18.46 -1.39
C ARG A 160 -9.61 -19.04 -0.05
N SER A 161 -10.91 -19.17 0.13
CA SER A 161 -11.54 -19.64 1.38
C SER A 161 -12.67 -20.61 1.02
N GLU A 162 -12.87 -21.63 1.86
CA GLU A 162 -13.84 -22.71 1.63
C GLU A 162 -15.10 -22.57 2.51
N ILE A 163 -15.33 -21.38 3.08
CA ILE A 163 -16.44 -21.11 4.00
C ILE A 163 -17.77 -21.37 3.28
N SER A 164 -18.78 -21.83 4.03
CA SER A 164 -20.15 -22.06 3.52
C SER A 164 -20.77 -20.88 2.76
N ASN A 165 -20.30 -19.65 2.96
CA ASN A 165 -20.71 -18.43 2.24
C ASN A 165 -19.51 -17.75 1.54
N ALA A 166 -18.62 -18.53 0.94
CA ALA A 166 -17.36 -18.06 0.34
C ALA A 166 -17.55 -16.87 -0.63
N THR A 167 -18.58 -16.88 -1.47
CA THR A 167 -18.83 -15.77 -2.42
C THR A 167 -19.06 -14.44 -1.71
N LEU A 168 -19.90 -14.43 -0.67
CA LEU A 168 -20.21 -13.21 0.09
C LEU A 168 -18.95 -12.73 0.84
N PHE A 169 -18.20 -13.66 1.42
CA PHE A 169 -16.93 -13.36 2.07
C PHE A 169 -15.93 -12.70 1.11
N HIS A 170 -15.73 -13.28 -0.08
CA HIS A 170 -14.80 -12.74 -1.07
C HIS A 170 -15.21 -11.34 -1.57
N ILE A 171 -16.51 -11.07 -1.71
CA ILE A 171 -17.00 -9.74 -2.08
C ILE A 171 -16.68 -8.71 -0.98
N ILE A 172 -16.92 -9.07 0.29
CA ILE A 172 -16.62 -8.18 1.41
C ILE A 172 -15.10 -7.95 1.53
N GLU A 173 -14.31 -9.02 1.48
CA GLU A 173 -12.84 -8.94 1.58
C GLU A 173 -12.28 -8.07 0.44
N ALA A 174 -12.78 -8.24 -0.78
CA ALA A 174 -12.45 -7.38 -1.92
C ALA A 174 -12.80 -5.91 -1.69
N ALA A 175 -14.03 -5.63 -1.25
CA ALA A 175 -14.50 -4.28 -1.07
C ALA A 175 -13.73 -3.55 0.04
N VAL A 176 -13.50 -4.21 1.17
CA VAL A 176 -12.72 -3.66 2.30
C VAL A 176 -11.27 -3.46 1.89
N SER A 177 -10.63 -4.45 1.27
CA SER A 177 -9.24 -4.34 0.81
C SER A 177 -9.05 -3.16 -0.13
N LEU A 178 -9.91 -3.02 -1.16
CA LEU A 178 -9.86 -1.90 -2.09
C LEU A 178 -10.06 -0.54 -1.38
N LEU A 179 -11.03 -0.47 -0.47
CA LEU A 179 -11.32 0.74 0.29
C LEU A 179 -10.15 1.17 1.18
N LEU A 180 -9.47 0.20 1.82
CA LEU A 180 -8.31 0.47 2.66
C LEU A 180 -7.06 0.81 1.84
N VAL A 181 -6.90 0.24 0.64
CA VAL A 181 -5.87 0.66 -0.32
C VAL A 181 -6.09 2.13 -0.73
N ILE A 182 -7.32 2.55 -0.99
CA ILE A 182 -7.65 3.96 -1.27
C ILE A 182 -7.30 4.84 -0.07
N CYS A 183 -7.67 4.44 1.16
CA CYS A 183 -7.36 5.18 2.38
C CYS A 183 -5.85 5.29 2.62
N PHE A 184 -5.11 4.19 2.43
CA PHE A 184 -3.65 4.17 2.53
C PHE A 184 -3.02 5.09 1.49
N THR A 185 -3.46 5.00 0.23
CA THR A 185 -2.96 5.84 -0.87
C THR A 185 -3.17 7.32 -0.61
N TRP A 186 -4.32 7.67 -0.02
CA TRP A 186 -4.62 9.03 0.40
C TRP A 186 -3.66 9.53 1.48
N MET A 187 -3.43 8.74 2.54
CA MET A 187 -2.48 9.12 3.60
C MET A 187 -1.02 9.14 3.12
N LEU A 188 -0.66 8.18 2.26
CA LEU A 188 0.65 8.12 1.60
C LEU A 188 0.89 9.39 0.77
N ARG A 189 -0.09 9.79 -0.04
CA ARG A 189 -0.03 11.03 -0.82
C ARG A 189 0.21 12.24 0.08
N ASP A 190 -0.52 12.34 1.18
CA ASP A 190 -0.38 13.49 2.07
C ASP A 190 0.97 13.51 2.80
N LEU A 191 1.53 12.36 3.15
CA LEU A 191 2.92 12.26 3.60
C LEU A 191 3.89 12.83 2.56
N PHE A 192 3.76 12.40 1.30
CA PHE A 192 4.69 12.83 0.26
C PHE A 192 4.49 14.29 -0.17
N LEU A 193 3.28 14.84 -0.08
CA LEU A 193 3.01 16.25 -0.34
C LEU A 193 3.41 17.19 0.81
N GLY A 194 3.98 16.66 1.90
CA GLY A 194 4.42 17.46 3.05
C GLY A 194 3.31 17.77 4.06
N GLN A 195 2.14 17.15 3.91
CA GLN A 195 0.98 17.27 4.80
C GLN A 195 0.88 16.11 5.80
N GLY A 196 1.95 15.33 5.95
CA GLY A 196 2.00 14.10 6.75
C GLY A 196 2.13 14.28 8.26
N SER A 197 2.01 15.50 8.81
CA SER A 197 2.14 15.72 10.25
C SER A 197 0.95 15.15 11.04
N ASP A 198 -0.24 15.06 10.44
CA ASP A 198 -1.42 14.46 11.05
C ASP A 198 -2.13 13.50 10.09
N LEU A 199 -1.66 12.24 10.11
CA LEU A 199 -2.26 11.15 9.34
C LEU A 199 -3.27 10.33 10.16
N LEU A 200 -3.50 10.66 11.44
CA LEU A 200 -4.41 9.94 12.33
C LEU A 200 -5.87 10.27 11.98
N ARG A 201 -6.36 9.78 10.85
CA ARG A 201 -7.68 10.13 10.33
C ARG A 201 -8.76 9.16 10.77
N TRP A 202 -9.89 9.72 11.21
CA TRP A 202 -11.03 8.92 11.65
C TRP A 202 -11.59 8.04 10.54
N VAL A 203 -11.73 8.57 9.32
CA VAL A 203 -12.32 7.82 8.20
C VAL A 203 -11.54 6.53 7.90
N PRO A 204 -10.22 6.54 7.59
CA PRO A 204 -9.43 5.32 7.43
C PRO A 204 -9.52 4.36 8.61
N MET A 205 -9.45 4.87 9.85
CA MET A 205 -9.44 4.02 11.05
C MET A 205 -10.80 3.32 11.28
N ILE A 206 -11.91 4.04 11.11
CA ILE A 206 -13.26 3.47 11.27
C ILE A 206 -13.50 2.40 10.19
N LEU A 207 -13.10 2.69 8.95
CA LEU A 207 -13.25 1.75 7.85
C LEU A 207 -12.42 0.48 8.06
N ALA A 208 -11.18 0.61 8.54
CA ALA A 208 -10.34 -0.54 8.89
C ALA A 208 -10.95 -1.34 10.04
N ALA A 209 -11.31 -0.68 11.14
CA ALA A 209 -11.91 -1.35 12.30
C ALA A 209 -13.22 -2.08 11.97
N ALA A 210 -14.13 -1.45 11.24
CA ALA A 210 -15.40 -2.06 10.87
C ALA A 210 -15.21 -3.16 9.82
N GLY A 211 -14.44 -2.89 8.76
CA GLY A 211 -14.21 -3.83 7.67
C GLY A 211 -13.47 -5.09 8.13
N ASP A 212 -12.35 -4.91 8.83
CA ASP A 212 -11.54 -6.03 9.32
C ASP A 212 -12.26 -6.80 10.42
N ALA A 213 -13.06 -6.15 11.27
CA ALA A 213 -13.88 -6.86 12.26
C ALA A 213 -14.90 -7.79 11.58
N VAL A 214 -15.55 -7.34 10.50
CA VAL A 214 -16.47 -8.19 9.72
C VAL A 214 -15.73 -9.36 9.09
N ILE A 215 -14.59 -9.11 8.44
CA ILE A 215 -13.76 -10.16 7.82
C ILE A 215 -13.31 -11.19 8.86
N LEU A 216 -12.77 -10.72 9.99
CA LEU A 216 -12.29 -11.59 11.07
C LEU A 216 -13.43 -12.40 11.71
N ALA A 217 -14.60 -11.80 11.90
CA ALA A 217 -15.77 -12.49 12.45
C ALA A 217 -16.26 -13.60 11.51
N MET A 218 -16.30 -13.33 10.19
CA MET A 218 -16.67 -14.33 9.20
C MET A 218 -15.65 -15.47 9.10
N ARG A 219 -14.35 -15.15 9.21
CA ARG A 219 -13.25 -16.11 9.08
C ARG A 219 -12.94 -16.89 10.36
N TRP A 220 -13.54 -16.49 11.48
CA TRP A 220 -13.32 -17.11 12.81
C TRP A 220 -13.66 -18.60 12.83
N GLN A 221 -14.55 -19.06 11.94
CA GLN A 221 -14.96 -20.46 11.85
C GLN A 221 -13.94 -21.38 11.16
N GLU A 222 -12.99 -20.83 10.38
CA GLU A 222 -11.95 -21.62 9.69
C GLU A 222 -10.57 -21.37 10.30
N SER A 223 -10.08 -20.13 10.17
CA SER A 223 -8.76 -19.73 10.62
C SER A 223 -8.72 -18.21 10.75
N VAL A 224 -8.43 -17.72 11.96
CA VAL A 224 -8.28 -16.29 12.19
C VAL A 224 -7.02 -15.82 11.48
N ASN A 225 -7.12 -14.77 10.67
CA ASN A 225 -5.95 -14.11 10.10
C ASN A 225 -5.25 -13.30 11.20
N THR A 226 -4.38 -13.97 11.95
CA THR A 226 -3.64 -13.38 13.09
C THR A 226 -2.79 -12.19 12.68
N PHE A 227 -2.28 -12.16 11.44
CA PHE A 227 -1.48 -11.05 10.94
C PHE A 227 -2.32 -9.77 10.89
N VAL A 228 -3.47 -9.79 10.19
CA VAL A 228 -4.39 -8.65 10.11
C VAL A 228 -4.89 -8.25 11.49
N LEU A 229 -5.21 -9.22 12.36
CA LEU A 229 -5.64 -8.94 13.74
C LEU A 229 -4.58 -8.16 14.54
N ILE A 230 -3.32 -8.59 14.50
CA ILE A 230 -2.22 -7.91 15.20
C ILE A 230 -2.07 -6.48 14.70
N PHE A 231 -2.05 -6.28 13.38
CA PHE A 231 -1.85 -4.95 12.80
C PHE A 231 -3.07 -4.04 12.95
N LEU A 232 -4.28 -4.58 12.99
CA LEU A 232 -5.49 -3.84 13.32
C LEU A 232 -5.44 -3.32 14.77
N ILE A 233 -5.12 -4.19 15.74
CA ILE A 233 -4.99 -3.81 17.15
C ILE A 233 -3.87 -2.77 17.32
N ALA A 234 -2.71 -3.00 16.70
CA ALA A 234 -1.60 -2.05 16.75
C ALA A 234 -1.99 -0.69 16.14
N SER A 235 -2.71 -0.69 15.01
CA SER A 235 -3.22 0.53 14.38
C SER A 235 -4.20 1.27 15.29
N LEU A 236 -5.12 0.56 15.94
CA LEU A 236 -6.09 1.13 16.89
C LEU A 236 -5.39 1.76 18.10
N VAL A 237 -4.41 1.07 18.69
CA VAL A 237 -3.65 1.58 19.84
C VAL A 237 -2.86 2.82 19.45
N LEU A 238 -2.14 2.79 18.32
CA LEU A 238 -1.41 3.95 17.80
C LEU A 238 -2.36 5.10 17.45
N PHE A 239 -3.54 4.81 16.90
CA PHE A 239 -4.54 5.83 16.62
C PHE A 239 -5.01 6.53 17.90
N ALA A 240 -5.45 5.76 18.89
CA ALA A 240 -5.96 6.29 20.15
C ALA A 240 -4.89 7.05 20.94
N ALA A 241 -3.71 6.45 21.11
CA ALA A 241 -2.59 7.09 21.79
C ALA A 241 -2.12 8.35 21.04
N GLY A 242 -2.02 8.28 19.72
CA GLY A 242 -1.64 9.42 18.88
C GLY A 242 -2.63 10.57 18.96
N LYS A 243 -3.94 10.30 19.01
CA LYS A 243 -4.96 11.34 19.20
C LYS A 243 -4.80 12.09 20.52
N ILE A 244 -4.51 11.38 21.61
CA ILE A 244 -4.24 11.99 22.91
C ILE A 244 -2.95 12.80 22.86
N LEU A 245 -1.86 12.21 22.36
CA LEU A 245 -0.55 12.88 22.27
C LEU A 245 -0.60 14.15 21.41
N PHE A 246 -1.27 14.10 20.26
CA PHE A 246 -1.35 15.24 19.34
C PHE A 246 -2.21 16.36 19.93
N ALA A 247 -3.22 16.03 20.74
CA ALA A 247 -4.02 17.01 21.47
C ALA A 247 -3.21 17.69 22.60
N LEU A 248 -2.27 16.99 23.22
CA LEU A 248 -1.40 17.53 24.28
C LEU A 248 -0.25 18.39 23.75
N ILE A 249 0.18 18.15 22.51
CA ILE A 249 1.31 18.85 21.87
C ILE A 249 0.86 20.12 21.13
N ARG A 250 -0.43 20.22 20.79
CA ARG A 250 -1.05 21.44 20.25
C ARG A 250 -1.26 22.49 21.33
#